data_AF-A0A3M4A1F5-F1
#
_entry.id   AF-A0A3M4A1F5-F1
#
_cell.length_a   1.000
_cell.length_b   1.000
_cell.length_c   1.000
_cell.angle_alpha   90.00
_cell.angle_beta   90.00
_cell.angle_gamma   90.00
#
_symmetry.space_group_name_H-M   'P 1'
#
loop_
_entity.id
_entity.type
_entity.pdbx_description
1 polymer ?
#
loop_
_entity_poly.entity_id
_entity_poly.type
_entity_poly.pdbx_seq_one_letter_code
_entity_poly.pdbx_strand_id
1 'polypeptide(L)'
;MNKSKPCSTGVCSMYRWLAEKLGNVSVKTKLGVGFGLVLLLTLMITFTGWTGLSGVISRGDKLGYIASLNDLSKDLRIARLDFEMRRGEQGPAAVNELLGKLEGGLKTARTLIEQPADIALIDDQLAGVDQYKRAFDAMVQAGANRENARSKLGDTADNAVLKVNEVEKSLLQGDSVSQFNSVVDVSKLIQQARFQVRGYTYSGKVEAEQPALDAIDNALKKIANLTGQIPEQYSTNLQQASVSLQAYRAAVSQYRDSQVATAAAMKIMGVQGDILLDRSNKLTTSQTVVRDADAANAKQLLLLATVLALIFGLVAAWAITRQIIIPLNQTLQVAERVASGDLSHNLTSLRQDELGQLQRAMQSMTVGLRELIGGISDGVTQIASAAEQLSAVTEQTSAGVNSQKVETDQVATAMNEMAATVQEVARNAE
;
A
#
# COMPACT_ATOMS: atom_id res chain seq x y z
N MET A 1 34.55 16.10 -53.63
CA MET A 1 34.15 17.34 -52.94
C MET A 1 33.29 16.99 -51.74
N ASN A 2 33.88 16.76 -50.57
CA ASN A 2 33.19 17.01 -49.29
C ASN A 2 34.26 17.23 -48.21
N LYS A 3 34.49 18.50 -47.90
CA LYS A 3 35.49 18.97 -46.95
C LYS A 3 35.08 18.54 -45.54
N SER A 4 35.94 17.77 -44.88
CA SER A 4 35.90 17.54 -43.44
C SER A 4 36.06 18.89 -42.72
N LYS A 5 34.96 19.40 -42.15
CA LYS A 5 35.02 20.57 -41.26
C LYS A 5 35.79 20.20 -39.98
N PRO A 6 36.73 21.02 -39.51
CA PRO A 6 37.39 20.80 -38.22
C PRO A 6 36.39 21.19 -37.11
N CYS A 7 35.95 20.21 -36.32
CA CYS A 7 35.02 20.42 -35.22
C CYS A 7 35.82 20.81 -33.96
N SER A 8 35.93 22.11 -33.69
CA SER A 8 36.50 22.65 -32.45
C SER A 8 35.41 22.75 -31.38
N THR A 9 35.38 21.84 -30.40
CA THR A 9 34.71 22.02 -29.08
C THR A 9 34.95 20.78 -28.21
N GLY A 10 35.17 20.96 -26.90
CA GLY A 10 35.59 19.91 -25.94
C GLY A 10 34.74 18.64 -25.89
N VAL A 11 33.48 18.70 -26.34
CA VAL A 11 32.55 17.56 -26.48
C VAL A 11 33.07 16.51 -27.48
N CYS A 12 33.77 16.93 -28.54
CA CYS A 12 34.32 16.01 -29.52
C CYS A 12 35.52 15.22 -28.95
N SER A 13 36.31 15.82 -28.06
CA SER A 13 37.45 15.15 -27.42
C SER A 13 37.00 14.08 -26.41
N MET A 14 35.98 14.39 -25.60
CA MET A 14 35.42 13.45 -24.62
C MET A 14 34.70 12.29 -25.32
N TYR A 15 33.98 12.58 -26.41
CA TYR A 15 33.36 11.57 -27.25
C TYR A 15 34.39 10.61 -27.90
N ARG A 16 35.49 11.16 -28.43
CA ARG A 16 36.55 10.37 -29.07
C ARG A 16 37.29 9.49 -28.06
N TRP A 17 37.61 10.05 -26.89
CA TRP A 17 38.21 9.31 -25.78
C TRP A 17 37.31 8.17 -25.27
N LEU A 18 36.00 8.44 -25.09
CA LEU A 18 35.06 7.42 -24.62
C LEU A 18 34.87 6.32 -25.67
N ALA A 19 34.82 6.68 -26.96
CA ALA A 19 34.72 5.73 -28.07
C ALA A 19 35.98 4.86 -28.22
N GLU A 20 37.18 5.40 -28.00
CA GLU A 20 38.44 4.64 -28.03
C GLU A 20 38.58 3.72 -26.82
N LYS A 21 38.31 4.23 -25.60
CA LYS A 21 38.36 3.44 -24.37
C LYS A 21 37.33 2.31 -24.38
N LEU A 22 36.07 2.61 -24.71
CA LEU A 22 35.04 1.57 -24.81
C LEU A 22 35.31 0.67 -26.00
N GLY A 23 35.80 1.17 -27.13
CA GLY A 23 36.13 0.38 -28.32
C GLY A 23 37.10 -0.79 -28.05
N ASN A 24 37.97 -0.67 -27.04
CA ASN A 24 38.95 -1.69 -26.66
C ASN A 24 38.47 -2.65 -25.55
N VAL A 25 37.31 -2.40 -24.95
CA VAL A 25 36.71 -3.32 -23.98
C VAL A 25 36.01 -4.48 -24.71
N SER A 26 36.07 -5.69 -24.14
CA SER A 26 35.40 -6.85 -24.73
C SER A 26 33.90 -6.65 -24.93
N VAL A 27 33.36 -7.24 -26.00
CA VAL A 27 31.92 -7.23 -26.29
C VAL A 27 31.12 -7.86 -25.14
N LYS A 28 31.65 -8.94 -24.54
CA LYS A 28 31.05 -9.58 -23.35
C LYS A 28 30.87 -8.59 -22.20
N THR A 29 31.89 -7.81 -21.89
CA THR A 29 31.83 -6.84 -20.79
C THR A 29 30.90 -5.68 -21.12
N LYS A 30 30.88 -5.18 -22.37
CA LYS A 30 29.94 -4.15 -22.81
C LYS A 30 28.48 -4.58 -22.63
N LEU A 31 28.15 -5.77 -23.12
CA LEU A 31 26.80 -6.34 -22.98
C LEU A 31 26.48 -6.63 -21.51
N GLY A 32 27.42 -7.20 -20.76
CA GLY A 32 27.25 -7.48 -19.33
C GLY A 32 26.97 -6.23 -18.49
N VAL A 33 27.68 -5.13 -18.74
CA VAL A 33 27.43 -3.84 -18.08
C VAL A 33 26.08 -3.26 -18.49
N GLY A 34 25.74 -3.31 -19.79
CA GLY A 34 24.45 -2.83 -20.28
C GLY A 34 23.26 -3.57 -19.67
N PHE A 35 23.26 -4.90 -19.76
CA PHE A 35 22.21 -5.73 -19.15
C PHE A 35 22.21 -5.65 -17.62
N GLY A 36 23.39 -5.61 -16.99
CA GLY A 36 23.51 -5.46 -15.54
C GLY A 36 22.90 -4.14 -15.03
N LEU A 37 23.13 -3.04 -15.75
CA LEU A 37 22.54 -1.74 -15.42
C LEU A 37 21.02 -1.73 -15.61
N VAL A 38 20.51 -2.37 -16.67
CA VAL A 38 19.06 -2.53 -16.88
C VAL A 38 18.42 -3.35 -15.76
N LEU A 39 19.04 -4.46 -15.36
CA LEU A 39 18.56 -5.28 -14.25
C LEU A 39 18.58 -4.53 -12.92
N LEU A 40 19.64 -3.77 -12.65
CA LEU A 40 19.76 -2.94 -11.45
C LEU A 40 18.66 -1.87 -11.41
N LEU A 41 18.43 -1.17 -12.53
CA LEU A 41 17.35 -0.18 -12.63
C LEU A 41 15.97 -0.81 -12.47
N THR A 42 15.77 -2.01 -13.03
CA THR A 42 14.52 -2.76 -12.87
C THR A 42 14.31 -3.09 -11.39
N LEU A 43 15.33 -3.58 -10.70
CA LEU A 43 15.28 -3.90 -9.28
C LEU A 43 14.98 -2.66 -8.44
N MET A 44 15.60 -1.52 -8.77
CA MET A 44 15.35 -0.24 -8.12
C MET A 44 13.90 0.24 -8.32
N ILE A 45 13.34 0.12 -9.54
CA ILE A 45 11.93 0.44 -9.83
C ILE A 45 11.02 -0.48 -9.04
N THR A 46 11.26 -1.80 -9.06
CA THR A 46 10.47 -2.78 -8.31
C THR A 46 10.51 -2.49 -6.81
N PHE A 47 11.69 -2.19 -6.25
CA PHE A 47 11.85 -1.87 -4.84
C PHE A 47 11.10 -0.58 -4.44
N THR A 48 11.21 0.46 -5.26
CA THR A 48 10.50 1.73 -5.05
C THR A 48 8.98 1.54 -5.14
N GLY A 49 8.52 0.77 -6.13
CA GLY A 49 7.11 0.44 -6.29
C GLY A 49 6.57 -0.38 -5.14
N TRP A 50 7.35 -1.37 -4.68
CA TRP A 50 6.98 -2.23 -3.55
C TRP A 50 6.84 -1.44 -2.26
N THR A 51 7.85 -0.63 -1.91
CA THR A 51 7.86 0.19 -0.69
C THR A 51 6.73 1.23 -0.68
N GLY A 52 6.52 1.93 -1.81
CA GLY A 52 5.41 2.87 -1.96
C GLY A 52 4.05 2.19 -1.82
N LEU A 53 3.84 1.04 -2.47
CA LEU A 53 2.59 0.29 -2.36
C LEU A 53 2.37 -0.25 -0.95
N SER A 54 3.40 -0.79 -0.30
CA SER A 54 3.29 -1.29 1.09
C SER A 54 2.95 -0.17 2.07
N GLY A 55 3.47 1.04 1.87
CA GLY A 55 3.12 2.20 2.68
C GLY A 55 1.65 2.56 2.53
N VAL A 56 1.15 2.64 1.28
CA VAL A 56 -0.27 2.94 0.99
C VAL A 56 -1.20 1.87 1.58
N ILE A 57 -0.85 0.58 1.47
CA ILE A 57 -1.63 -0.51 2.06
C ILE A 57 -1.67 -0.38 3.59
N SER A 58 -0.51 -0.19 4.24
CA SER A 58 -0.45 -0.02 5.69
C SER A 58 -1.29 1.17 6.19
N ARG A 59 -1.26 2.30 5.47
CA ARG A 59 -2.12 3.45 5.79
C ARG A 59 -3.61 3.15 5.55
N GLY A 60 -3.93 2.37 4.52
CA GLY A 60 -5.28 1.86 4.26
C GLY A 60 -5.81 1.01 5.41
N ASP A 61 -5.00 0.08 5.94
CA ASP A 61 -5.36 -0.75 7.08
C ASP A 61 -5.64 0.11 8.33
N LYS A 62 -4.78 1.11 8.60
CA LYS A 62 -4.99 2.08 9.70
C LYS A 62 -6.30 2.84 9.55
N LEU A 63 -6.64 3.29 8.33
CA LEU A 63 -7.93 3.94 8.05
C LEU A 63 -9.11 2.99 8.28
N GLY A 64 -8.99 1.72 7.90
CA GLY A 64 -9.98 0.69 8.19
C GLY A 64 -10.21 0.50 9.69
N TYR A 65 -9.14 0.48 10.48
CA TYR A 65 -9.23 0.45 11.95
C TYR A 65 -9.94 1.70 12.50
N ILE A 66 -9.57 2.90 12.05
CA ILE A 66 -10.22 4.15 12.49
C ILE A 66 -11.72 4.15 12.14
N ALA A 67 -12.09 3.65 10.97
CA ALA A 67 -13.49 3.52 10.57
C ALA A 67 -14.25 2.56 11.51
N SER A 68 -13.66 1.42 11.89
CA SER A 68 -14.24 0.51 12.87
C SER A 68 -14.45 1.16 14.24
N LEU A 69 -13.51 2.00 14.70
CA LEU A 69 -13.67 2.75 15.95
C LEU A 69 -14.80 3.79 15.88
N ASN A 70 -14.96 4.44 14.73
CA ASN A 70 -16.05 5.38 14.47
C ASN A 70 -17.41 4.66 14.52
N ASP A 71 -17.51 3.48 13.92
CA ASP A 71 -18.74 2.68 13.94
C ASP A 71 -19.05 2.14 15.34
N LEU A 72 -18.04 1.65 16.08
CA LEU A 72 -18.21 1.28 17.50
C LEU A 72 -18.70 2.46 18.35
N SER A 73 -18.24 3.68 18.06
CA SER A 73 -18.69 4.89 18.77
C SER A 73 -20.16 5.22 18.48
N LYS A 74 -20.63 4.98 17.24
CA LYS A 74 -22.06 5.13 16.88
C LYS A 74 -22.91 4.03 17.53
N ASP A 75 -22.45 2.79 17.47
CA ASP A 75 -23.13 1.64 18.11
C ASP A 75 -23.24 1.84 19.62
N LEU A 76 -22.19 2.35 20.26
CA LEU A 76 -22.21 2.72 21.68
C LEU A 76 -23.31 3.75 21.98
N ARG A 77 -23.45 4.78 21.13
CA ARG A 77 -24.51 5.79 21.27
C ARG A 77 -25.89 5.18 21.10
N ILE A 78 -26.07 4.27 20.15
CA ILE A 78 -27.33 3.53 19.93
C ILE A 78 -27.66 2.66 21.15
N ALA A 79 -26.70 1.87 21.63
CA ALA A 79 -26.88 1.01 22.80
C ALA A 79 -27.20 1.80 24.07
N ARG A 80 -26.57 2.96 24.27
CA ARG A 80 -26.90 3.88 25.38
C ARG A 80 -28.34 4.39 25.26
N LEU A 81 -28.76 4.81 24.07
CA LEU A 81 -30.13 5.27 23.84
C LEU A 81 -31.14 4.15 24.08
N ASP A 82 -30.86 2.92 23.66
CA ASP A 82 -31.71 1.76 23.92
C ASP A 82 -31.82 1.47 25.42
N PHE A 83 -30.69 1.50 26.14
CA PHE A 83 -30.65 1.36 27.60
C PHE A 83 -31.53 2.43 28.29
N GLU A 84 -31.45 3.67 27.83
CA GLU A 84 -32.24 4.79 28.36
C GLU A 84 -33.73 4.63 28.09
N MET A 85 -34.11 4.33 26.84
CA MET A 85 -35.50 4.14 26.42
C MET A 85 -36.18 2.99 27.17
N ARG A 86 -35.45 1.89 27.40
CA ARG A 86 -35.92 0.72 28.15
C ARG A 86 -35.70 0.84 29.66
N ARG A 87 -35.31 2.02 30.17
CA ARG A 87 -35.06 2.28 31.61
C ARG A 87 -34.12 1.27 32.27
N GLY A 88 -33.19 0.70 31.51
CA GLY A 88 -32.21 -0.27 31.98
C GLY A 88 -32.73 -1.68 32.22
N GLU A 89 -33.93 -2.05 31.75
CA GLU A 89 -34.51 -3.40 31.95
C GLU A 89 -33.61 -4.54 31.45
N GLN A 90 -32.83 -4.32 30.39
CA GLN A 90 -31.91 -5.32 29.84
C GLN A 90 -30.51 -5.30 30.47
N GLY A 91 -30.31 -4.44 31.48
CA GLY A 91 -29.03 -4.27 32.15
C GLY A 91 -27.96 -3.56 31.31
N PRO A 92 -26.78 -3.31 31.90
CA PRO A 92 -25.73 -2.48 31.30
C PRO A 92 -24.79 -3.23 30.33
N ALA A 93 -24.99 -4.54 30.13
CA ALA A 93 -24.02 -5.42 29.49
C ALA A 93 -23.63 -4.99 28.07
N ALA A 94 -24.61 -4.66 27.22
CA ALA A 94 -24.35 -4.27 25.84
C ALA A 94 -23.51 -2.98 25.72
N VAL A 95 -23.79 -1.98 26.56
CA VAL A 95 -23.02 -0.73 26.61
C VAL A 95 -21.61 -0.99 27.11
N ASN A 96 -21.46 -1.79 28.17
CA ASN A 96 -20.15 -2.12 28.73
C ASN A 96 -19.28 -2.93 27.76
N GLU A 97 -19.88 -3.85 27.00
CA GLU A 97 -19.17 -4.60 25.96
C GLU A 97 -18.63 -3.68 24.87
N LEU A 98 -19.45 -2.74 24.37
CA LEU A 98 -19.04 -1.77 23.36
C LEU A 98 -17.96 -0.82 23.87
N LEU A 99 -18.05 -0.36 25.12
CA LEU A 99 -16.99 0.42 25.77
C LEU A 99 -15.67 -0.36 25.83
N GLY A 100 -15.72 -1.64 26.20
CA GLY A 100 -14.53 -2.51 26.23
C GLY A 100 -13.92 -2.74 24.84
N LYS A 101 -14.75 -2.98 23.82
CA LYS A 101 -14.29 -3.08 22.43
C LYS A 101 -13.65 -1.79 21.93
N LEU A 102 -14.26 -0.65 22.23
CA LEU A 102 -13.74 0.66 21.84
C LEU A 102 -12.42 0.97 22.54
N GLU A 103 -12.31 0.71 23.85
CA GLU A 103 -11.07 0.85 24.61
C GLU A 103 -9.94 -0.04 24.06
N GLY A 104 -10.23 -1.32 23.82
CA GLY A 104 -9.27 -2.26 23.25
C GLY A 104 -8.83 -1.88 21.82
N GLY A 105 -9.78 -1.44 21.00
CA GLY A 105 -9.52 -0.93 19.66
C GLY A 105 -8.65 0.32 19.66
N LEU A 106 -8.93 1.29 20.56
CA LEU A 106 -8.12 2.50 20.71
C LEU A 106 -6.69 2.18 21.20
N LYS A 107 -6.53 1.26 22.14
CA LYS A 107 -5.20 0.79 22.58
C LYS A 107 -4.41 0.16 21.43
N THR A 108 -5.08 -0.59 20.56
CA THR A 108 -4.48 -1.16 19.35
C THR A 108 -4.12 -0.06 18.35
N ALA A 109 -5.00 0.91 18.10
CA ALA A 109 -4.70 2.03 17.23
C ALA A 109 -3.48 2.82 17.72
N ARG A 110 -3.34 3.00 19.04
CA ARG A 110 -2.21 3.67 19.68
C ARG A 110 -0.85 3.03 19.38
N THR A 111 -0.80 1.71 19.16
CA THR A 111 0.46 1.01 18.82
C THR A 111 0.76 1.03 17.32
N LEU A 112 -0.25 1.26 16.48
CA LEU A 112 -0.13 1.28 15.02
C LEU A 112 0.17 2.69 14.46
N ILE A 113 -0.24 3.73 15.17
CA ILE A 113 -0.07 5.13 14.75
C ILE A 113 1.24 5.69 15.31
N GLU A 114 2.03 6.33 14.44
CA GLU A 114 3.36 6.86 14.77
C GLU A 114 3.35 8.38 14.96
N GLN A 115 2.41 9.07 14.31
CA GLN A 115 2.34 10.52 14.32
C GLN A 115 1.99 11.03 15.73
N PRO A 116 2.82 11.89 16.37
CA PRO A 116 2.57 12.36 17.74
C PRO A 116 1.23 13.08 17.90
N ALA A 117 0.82 13.85 16.89
CA ALA A 117 -0.46 14.54 16.88
C ALA A 117 -1.64 13.56 16.89
N ASP A 118 -1.55 12.46 16.14
CA ASP A 118 -2.60 11.45 16.07
C ASP A 118 -2.62 10.57 17.34
N ILE A 119 -1.45 10.28 17.93
CA ILE A 119 -1.37 9.62 19.25
C ILE A 119 -2.11 10.45 20.31
N ALA A 120 -1.92 11.77 20.31
CA ALA A 120 -2.65 12.65 21.24
C ALA A 120 -4.17 12.60 21.03
N LEU A 121 -4.64 12.48 19.79
CA LEU A 121 -6.08 12.30 19.51
C LEU A 121 -6.60 10.96 20.06
N ILE A 122 -5.82 9.87 19.95
CA ILE A 122 -6.17 8.57 20.52
C ILE A 122 -6.18 8.61 22.05
N ASP A 123 -5.20 9.29 22.66
CA ASP A 123 -5.12 9.44 24.13
C ASP A 123 -6.30 10.25 24.66
N ASP A 124 -6.72 11.31 23.95
CA ASP A 124 -7.97 12.04 24.21
C ASP A 124 -9.19 11.10 24.15
N GLN A 125 -9.26 10.22 23.15
CA GLN A 125 -10.37 9.26 23.03
C GLN A 125 -10.36 8.23 24.17
N LEU A 126 -9.21 7.70 24.57
CA LEU A 126 -9.10 6.78 25.71
C LEU A 126 -9.58 7.45 27.01
N ALA A 127 -9.14 8.68 27.27
CA ALA A 127 -9.63 9.45 28.41
C ALA A 127 -11.14 9.73 28.31
N GLY A 128 -11.65 9.94 27.11
CA GLY A 128 -13.08 10.11 26.84
C GLY A 128 -13.89 8.85 27.11
N VAL A 129 -13.39 7.66 26.73
CA VAL A 129 -14.00 6.36 27.05
C VAL A 129 -14.05 6.16 28.57
N ASP A 130 -12.97 6.47 29.30
CA ASP A 130 -12.94 6.35 30.76
C ASP A 130 -13.93 7.29 31.46
N GLN A 131 -14.09 8.51 30.95
CA GLN A 131 -15.11 9.44 31.44
C GLN A 131 -16.52 8.97 31.10
N TYR A 132 -16.73 8.45 29.88
CA TYR A 132 -18.01 7.89 29.45
C TYR A 132 -18.41 6.72 30.35
N LYS A 133 -17.49 5.80 30.63
CA LYS A 133 -17.72 4.64 31.50
C LYS A 133 -18.17 5.04 32.89
N ARG A 134 -17.44 5.97 33.53
CA ARG A 134 -17.80 6.51 34.85
C ARG A 134 -19.18 7.19 34.85
N ALA A 135 -19.48 7.96 33.79
CA ALA A 135 -20.78 8.59 33.64
C ALA A 135 -21.90 7.56 33.44
N PHE A 136 -21.65 6.52 32.65
CA PHE A 136 -22.61 5.43 32.45
C PHE A 136 -22.88 4.66 33.74
N ASP A 137 -21.85 4.32 34.51
CA ASP A 137 -22.01 3.68 35.82
C ASP A 137 -22.83 4.56 36.79
N ALA A 138 -22.58 5.88 36.79
CA ALA A 138 -23.37 6.83 37.57
C ALA A 138 -24.83 6.87 37.13
N MET A 139 -25.10 6.79 35.81
CA MET A 139 -26.47 6.69 35.28
C MET A 139 -27.15 5.39 35.70
N VAL A 140 -26.47 4.25 35.65
CA VAL A 140 -26.99 2.95 36.08
C VAL A 140 -27.37 3.01 37.56
N GLN A 141 -26.49 3.54 38.42
CA GLN A 141 -26.75 3.71 39.85
C GLN A 141 -27.91 4.68 40.13
N ALA A 142 -27.97 5.81 39.42
CA ALA A 142 -29.08 6.75 39.52
C ALA A 142 -30.41 6.09 39.11
N GLY A 143 -30.40 5.25 38.07
CA GLY A 143 -31.57 4.45 37.67
C GLY A 143 -32.07 3.52 38.77
N ALA A 144 -31.17 2.79 39.43
CA ALA A 144 -31.51 1.90 40.55
C ALA A 144 -32.04 2.69 41.77
N ASN A 145 -31.39 3.81 42.11
CA ASN A 145 -31.83 4.69 43.20
C ASN A 145 -33.22 5.27 42.94
N ARG A 146 -33.50 5.65 41.69
CA ARG A 146 -34.81 6.15 41.27
C ARG A 146 -35.89 5.09 41.46
N GLU A 147 -35.64 3.84 41.09
CA GLU A 147 -36.62 2.76 41.25
C GLU A 147 -36.84 2.40 42.72
N ASN A 148 -35.78 2.39 43.53
CA ASN A 148 -35.89 2.25 44.98
C ASN A 148 -36.75 3.36 45.61
N ALA A 149 -36.52 4.62 45.20
CA ALA A 149 -37.32 5.75 45.63
C ALA A 149 -38.79 5.60 45.19
N ARG A 150 -39.06 5.13 43.97
CA ARG A 150 -40.44 4.85 43.50
C ARG A 150 -41.15 3.79 44.34
N SER A 151 -40.46 2.70 44.72
CA SER A 151 -41.01 1.69 45.63
C SER A 151 -41.38 2.33 46.97
N LYS A 152 -40.44 3.05 47.60
CA LYS A 152 -40.66 3.74 48.88
C LYS A 152 -41.80 4.75 48.82
N LEU A 153 -41.96 5.46 47.70
CA LEU A 153 -43.08 6.38 47.51
C LEU A 153 -44.42 5.67 47.64
N GLY A 154 -44.57 4.48 47.06
CA GLY A 154 -45.78 3.66 47.22
C GLY A 154 -46.00 3.26 48.68
N ASP A 155 -45.03 2.57 49.27
CA ASP A 155 -45.14 1.99 50.61
C ASP A 155 -45.42 3.04 51.70
N THR A 156 -44.70 4.16 51.66
CA THR A 156 -44.83 5.22 52.67
C THR A 156 -46.12 6.01 52.54
N ALA A 157 -46.60 6.27 51.32
CA ALA A 157 -47.89 6.91 51.11
C ALA A 157 -49.05 6.01 51.55
N ASP A 158 -48.99 4.72 51.23
CA ASP A 158 -50.03 3.77 51.59
C ASP A 158 -50.10 3.59 53.11
N ASN A 159 -48.96 3.51 53.80
CA ASN A 159 -48.94 3.45 55.26
C ASN A 159 -49.50 4.73 55.92
N ALA A 160 -49.18 5.91 55.37
CA ALA A 160 -49.75 7.17 55.87
C ALA A 160 -51.29 7.19 55.74
N VAL A 161 -51.81 6.76 54.59
CA VAL A 161 -53.26 6.65 54.36
C VAL A 161 -53.90 5.64 55.31
N LEU A 162 -53.30 4.47 55.49
CA LEU A 162 -53.80 3.44 56.41
C LEU A 162 -53.92 3.97 57.84
N LYS A 163 -52.89 4.66 58.35
CA LYS A 163 -52.88 5.20 59.70
C LYS A 163 -53.91 6.29 59.94
N VAL A 164 -54.13 7.16 58.94
CA VAL A 164 -55.18 8.19 59.00
C VAL A 164 -56.57 7.55 58.94
N ASN A 165 -56.77 6.55 58.08
CA ASN A 165 -58.04 5.83 57.95
C ASN A 165 -58.42 5.06 59.23
N GLU A 166 -57.44 4.50 59.97
CA GLU A 166 -57.68 3.88 61.27
C GLU A 166 -58.26 4.89 62.27
N VAL A 167 -57.70 6.12 62.33
CA VAL A 167 -58.23 7.20 63.18
C VAL A 167 -59.62 7.64 62.71
N GLU A 168 -59.81 7.81 61.41
CA GLU A 168 -61.10 8.18 60.82
C GLU A 168 -62.20 7.17 61.19
N LYS A 169 -61.92 5.87 61.07
CA LYS A 169 -62.84 4.78 61.41
C LYS A 169 -63.20 4.77 62.90
N SER A 170 -62.23 5.02 63.77
CA SER A 170 -62.49 5.09 65.22
C SER A 170 -63.28 6.34 65.61
N LEU A 171 -63.11 7.47 64.91
CA LEU A 171 -63.89 8.69 65.15
C LEU A 171 -65.34 8.58 64.65
N LEU A 172 -65.61 7.80 63.59
CA LEU A 172 -66.97 7.51 63.13
C LEU A 172 -67.84 6.84 64.19
N GLN A 173 -67.22 6.14 65.14
CA GLN A 173 -67.90 5.46 66.23
C GLN A 173 -68.12 6.38 67.46
N GLY A 174 -67.56 7.60 67.45
CA GLY A 174 -67.70 8.58 68.53
C GLY A 174 -68.59 9.76 68.15
N ASP A 175 -68.79 10.68 69.10
CA ASP A 175 -69.76 11.79 68.96
C ASP A 175 -69.17 13.09 68.34
N SER A 176 -67.86 13.15 68.07
CA SER A 176 -67.19 14.40 67.66
C SER A 176 -67.06 14.57 66.14
N VAL A 177 -68.11 15.12 65.52
CA VAL A 177 -68.13 15.46 64.08
C VAL A 177 -67.00 16.41 63.67
N SER A 178 -66.61 17.35 64.55
CA SER A 178 -65.55 18.31 64.25
C SER A 178 -64.16 17.67 64.13
N GLN A 179 -63.85 16.69 64.99
CA GLN A 179 -62.60 15.93 64.93
C GLN A 179 -62.59 15.01 63.72
N PHE A 180 -63.73 14.36 63.43
CA PHE A 180 -63.90 13.55 62.23
C PHE A 180 -63.60 14.37 60.94
N ASN A 181 -64.24 15.53 60.79
CA ASN A 181 -64.00 16.41 59.64
C ASN A 181 -62.52 16.86 59.53
N SER A 182 -61.85 17.09 60.66
CA SER A 182 -60.43 17.46 60.67
C SER A 182 -59.51 16.34 60.20
N VAL A 183 -59.84 15.08 60.51
CA VAL A 183 -59.12 13.90 60.01
C VAL A 183 -59.41 13.66 58.52
N VAL A 184 -60.67 13.87 58.09
CA VAL A 184 -61.03 13.82 56.66
C VAL A 184 -60.24 14.85 55.84
N ASP A 185 -60.03 16.06 56.38
CA ASP A 185 -59.18 17.07 55.74
C ASP A 185 -57.72 16.60 55.60
N VAL A 186 -57.17 15.92 56.61
CA VAL A 186 -55.84 15.28 56.50
C VAL A 186 -55.84 14.27 55.36
N SER A 187 -56.84 13.39 55.29
CA SER A 187 -56.96 12.38 54.23
C SER A 187 -56.99 13.03 52.83
N LYS A 188 -57.77 14.11 52.65
CA LYS A 188 -57.80 14.90 51.40
C LYS A 188 -56.43 15.48 51.03
N LEU A 189 -55.73 16.07 52.00
CA LEU A 189 -54.38 16.63 51.78
C LEU A 189 -53.38 15.54 51.39
N ILE A 190 -53.45 14.35 52.01
CA ILE A 190 -52.62 13.21 51.62
C ILE A 190 -52.93 12.76 50.19
N GLN A 191 -54.20 12.67 49.79
CA GLN A 191 -54.54 12.32 48.40
C GLN A 191 -54.08 13.39 47.40
N GLN A 192 -54.18 14.67 47.76
CA GLN A 192 -53.65 15.77 46.95
C GLN A 192 -52.12 15.66 46.81
N ALA A 193 -51.41 15.36 47.88
CA ALA A 193 -49.96 15.11 47.85
C ALA A 193 -49.61 13.94 46.92
N ARG A 194 -50.31 12.81 47.03
CA ARG A 194 -50.12 11.65 46.15
C ARG A 194 -50.38 12.00 44.68
N PHE A 195 -51.42 12.80 44.41
CA PHE A 195 -51.74 13.27 43.07
C PHE A 195 -50.61 14.13 42.49
N GLN A 196 -50.13 15.13 43.24
CA GLN A 196 -49.04 16.01 42.80
C GLN A 196 -47.73 15.23 42.59
N VAL A 197 -47.37 14.34 43.51
CA VAL A 197 -46.17 13.50 43.38
C VAL A 197 -46.28 12.54 42.19
N ARG A 198 -47.46 11.97 41.93
CA ARG A 198 -47.67 11.15 40.73
C ARG A 198 -47.54 11.98 39.46
N GLY A 199 -48.07 13.21 39.45
CA GLY A 199 -47.88 14.16 38.36
C GLY A 199 -46.40 14.48 38.10
N TYR A 200 -45.64 14.76 39.17
CA TYR A 200 -44.20 14.99 39.10
C TYR A 200 -43.43 13.78 38.59
N THR A 201 -43.62 12.60 39.20
CA THR A 201 -42.88 11.37 38.86
C THR A 201 -43.27 10.76 37.51
N TYR A 202 -44.44 11.12 36.96
CA TYR A 202 -44.84 10.75 35.60
C TYR A 202 -44.29 11.73 34.56
N SER A 203 -44.41 13.05 34.82
CA SER A 203 -43.99 14.08 33.87
C SER A 203 -42.47 14.28 33.83
N GLY A 204 -41.78 14.04 34.95
CA GLY A 204 -40.35 14.32 35.12
C GLY A 204 -39.99 15.81 35.10
N LYS A 205 -40.98 16.72 35.11
CA LYS A 205 -40.80 18.16 34.99
C LYS A 205 -40.33 18.78 36.31
N VAL A 206 -39.30 19.62 36.25
CA VAL A 206 -38.73 20.30 37.43
C VAL A 206 -39.76 21.23 38.07
N GLU A 207 -40.62 21.86 37.26
CA GLU A 207 -41.64 22.79 37.73
C GLU A 207 -42.73 22.12 38.58
N ALA A 208 -42.89 20.79 38.44
CA ALA A 208 -43.84 20.00 39.23
C ALA A 208 -43.25 19.51 40.57
N GLU A 209 -41.95 19.70 40.81
CA GLU A 209 -41.29 19.27 42.06
C GLU A 209 -41.82 20.02 43.28
N GLN A 210 -41.76 21.36 43.25
CA GLN A 210 -42.16 22.18 44.40
C GLN A 210 -43.64 22.00 44.77
N PRO A 211 -44.60 22.03 43.82
CA PRO A 211 -46.00 21.74 44.13
C PRO A 211 -46.22 20.38 44.80
N ALA A 212 -45.41 19.37 44.45
CA ALA A 212 -45.48 18.05 45.07
C ALA A 212 -44.95 18.07 46.50
N LEU A 213 -43.82 18.73 46.76
CA LEU A 213 -43.27 18.90 48.10
C LEU A 213 -44.20 19.73 49.00
N ASP A 214 -44.72 20.85 48.49
CA ASP A 214 -45.66 21.72 49.22
C ASP A 214 -46.93 20.98 49.63
N ALA A 215 -47.46 20.12 48.77
CA ALA A 215 -48.64 19.32 49.09
C ALA A 215 -48.38 18.35 50.24
N ILE A 216 -47.19 17.75 50.32
CA ILE A 216 -46.78 16.89 51.44
C ILE A 216 -46.60 17.73 52.71
N ASP A 217 -45.95 18.87 52.61
CA ASP A 217 -45.69 19.77 53.74
C ASP A 217 -46.98 20.33 54.33
N ASN A 218 -47.99 20.60 53.50
CA ASN A 218 -49.33 20.97 53.94
C ASN A 218 -50.03 19.85 54.72
N ALA A 219 -49.93 18.59 54.28
CA ALA A 219 -50.47 17.44 54.99
C ALA A 219 -49.77 17.24 56.36
N LEU A 220 -48.43 17.32 56.38
CA LEU A 220 -47.63 17.25 57.60
C LEU A 220 -48.02 18.35 58.61
N LYS A 221 -48.16 19.59 58.13
CA LYS A 221 -48.58 20.73 58.96
C LYS A 221 -49.98 20.53 59.55
N LYS A 222 -50.93 20.00 58.77
CA LYS A 222 -52.28 19.71 59.26
C LYS A 222 -52.27 18.60 60.33
N ILE A 223 -51.48 17.54 60.14
CA ILE A 223 -51.32 16.47 61.14
C ILE A 223 -50.74 17.04 62.44
N ALA A 224 -49.65 17.81 62.36
CA ALA A 224 -49.01 18.40 63.53
C ALA A 224 -49.97 19.29 64.34
N ASN A 225 -50.78 20.11 63.66
CA ASN A 225 -51.79 20.93 64.31
C ASN A 225 -52.91 20.09 64.97
N LEU A 226 -53.30 18.98 64.33
CA LEU A 226 -54.36 18.10 64.82
C LEU A 226 -53.95 17.28 66.04
N THR A 227 -52.68 16.86 66.13
CA THR A 227 -52.18 16.04 67.26
C THR A 227 -52.38 16.73 68.61
N GLY A 228 -52.34 18.07 68.67
CA GLY A 228 -52.63 18.84 69.89
C GLY A 228 -54.12 19.08 70.19
N GLN A 229 -55.03 18.69 69.30
CA GLN A 229 -56.47 18.99 69.36
C GLN A 229 -57.34 17.73 69.47
N ILE A 230 -56.74 16.55 69.43
CA ILE A 230 -57.42 15.26 69.37
C ILE A 230 -57.05 14.41 70.61
N PRO A 231 -57.93 13.52 71.11
CA PRO A 231 -57.62 12.66 72.25
C PRO A 231 -56.34 11.83 72.06
N GLU A 232 -55.63 11.60 73.17
CA GLU A 232 -54.32 10.94 73.18
C GLU A 232 -54.33 9.54 72.56
N GLN A 233 -55.47 8.83 72.61
CA GLN A 233 -55.64 7.52 71.99
C GLN A 233 -55.39 7.50 70.47
N TYR A 234 -55.50 8.64 69.79
CA TYR A 234 -55.27 8.77 68.34
C TYR A 234 -53.88 9.29 67.99
N SER A 235 -53.14 9.79 68.99
CA SER A 235 -51.84 10.46 68.81
C SER A 235 -50.80 9.55 68.14
N THR A 236 -50.74 8.27 68.55
CA THR A 236 -49.81 7.27 67.99
C THR A 236 -50.01 7.07 66.50
N ASN A 237 -51.25 6.92 66.04
CA ASN A 237 -51.54 6.72 64.61
C ASN A 237 -51.22 7.97 63.79
N LEU A 238 -51.56 9.16 64.30
CA LEU A 238 -51.21 10.42 63.65
C LEU A 238 -49.69 10.64 63.59
N GLN A 239 -48.95 10.24 64.64
CA GLN A 239 -47.50 10.30 64.66
C GLN A 239 -46.88 9.33 63.64
N GLN A 240 -47.39 8.10 63.54
CA GLN A 240 -46.96 7.13 62.53
C GLN A 240 -47.28 7.61 61.10
N ALA A 241 -48.43 8.26 60.89
CA ALA A 241 -48.77 8.90 59.62
C ALA A 241 -47.79 10.04 59.27
N SER A 242 -47.44 10.88 60.26
CA SER A 242 -46.45 11.95 60.09
C SER A 242 -45.08 11.39 59.71
N VAL A 243 -44.58 10.36 60.40
CA VAL A 243 -43.31 9.70 60.07
C VAL A 243 -43.35 9.12 58.66
N SER A 244 -44.46 8.50 58.27
CA SER A 244 -44.64 7.95 56.92
C SER A 244 -44.63 9.05 55.85
N LEU A 245 -45.27 10.20 56.08
CA LEU A 245 -45.22 11.34 55.16
C LEU A 245 -43.85 12.02 55.10
N GLN A 246 -43.09 12.05 56.20
CA GLN A 246 -41.69 12.51 56.18
C GLN A 246 -40.83 11.58 55.31
N ALA A 247 -41.01 10.26 55.45
CA ALA A 247 -40.34 9.29 54.59
C ALA A 247 -40.78 9.40 53.13
N TYR A 248 -42.06 9.67 52.86
CA TYR A 248 -42.60 9.95 51.53
C TYR A 248 -41.93 11.17 50.91
N ARG A 249 -41.83 12.28 51.65
CA ARG A 249 -41.13 13.50 51.24
C ARG A 249 -39.64 13.26 50.93
N ALA A 250 -38.97 12.48 51.77
CA ALA A 250 -37.58 12.10 51.55
C ALA A 250 -37.42 11.26 50.27
N ALA A 251 -38.35 10.33 50.00
CA ALA A 251 -38.36 9.54 48.78
C ALA A 251 -38.60 10.41 47.52
N VAL A 252 -39.42 11.46 47.59
CA VAL A 252 -39.56 12.45 46.50
C VAL A 252 -38.21 13.14 46.21
N SER A 253 -37.51 13.55 47.27
CA SER A 253 -36.19 14.19 47.14
C SER A 253 -35.16 13.23 46.53
N GLN A 254 -35.15 11.96 46.96
CA GLN A 254 -34.26 10.94 46.41
C GLN A 254 -34.55 10.65 44.93
N TYR A 255 -35.84 10.64 44.54
CA TYR A 255 -36.24 10.51 43.14
C TYR A 255 -35.70 11.68 42.30
N ARG A 256 -35.83 12.90 42.81
CA ARG A 256 -35.34 14.13 42.18
C ARG A 256 -33.83 14.12 42.00
N ASP A 257 -33.08 13.77 43.04
CA ASP A 257 -31.61 13.66 42.99
C ASP A 257 -31.16 12.65 41.92
N SER A 258 -31.90 11.54 41.81
CA SER A 258 -31.63 10.50 40.80
C SER A 258 -31.89 11.01 39.37
N GLN A 259 -32.92 11.82 39.17
CA GLN A 259 -33.20 12.46 37.87
C GLN A 259 -32.09 13.45 37.49
N VAL A 260 -31.62 14.28 38.43
CA VAL A 260 -30.52 15.22 38.21
C VAL A 260 -29.22 14.49 37.88
N ALA A 261 -28.89 13.45 38.65
CA ALA A 261 -27.70 12.63 38.40
C ALA A 261 -27.74 11.95 37.01
N THR A 262 -28.90 11.42 36.63
CA THR A 262 -29.12 10.84 35.30
C THR A 262 -28.90 11.88 34.20
N ALA A 263 -29.48 13.07 34.32
CA ALA A 263 -29.31 14.16 33.35
C ALA A 263 -27.84 14.62 33.22
N ALA A 264 -27.13 14.74 34.35
CA ALA A 264 -25.71 15.09 34.37
C ALA A 264 -24.85 14.01 33.68
N ALA A 265 -25.08 12.74 34.00
CA ALA A 265 -24.39 11.62 33.38
C ALA A 265 -24.64 11.57 31.86
N MET A 266 -25.87 11.78 31.41
CA MET A 266 -26.21 11.84 29.99
C MET A 266 -25.51 12.98 29.26
N LYS A 267 -25.42 14.16 29.88
CA LYS A 267 -24.68 15.29 29.31
C LYS A 267 -23.21 14.96 29.13
N ILE A 268 -22.57 14.34 30.13
CA ILE A 268 -21.16 13.92 30.03
C ILE A 268 -21.00 12.89 28.91
N MET A 269 -21.82 11.84 28.87
CA MET A 269 -21.76 10.82 27.81
C MET A 269 -22.01 11.40 26.42
N GLY A 270 -22.91 12.38 26.27
CA GLY A 270 -23.13 13.08 25.01
C GLY A 270 -21.87 13.80 24.54
N VAL A 271 -21.26 14.61 25.41
CA VAL A 271 -20.01 15.33 25.11
C VAL A 271 -18.87 14.35 24.78
N GLN A 272 -18.71 13.28 25.56
CA GLN A 272 -17.67 12.28 25.30
C GLN A 272 -17.94 11.52 24.00
N GLY A 273 -19.19 11.18 23.69
CA GLY A 273 -19.56 10.60 22.40
C GLY A 273 -19.20 11.50 21.22
N ASP A 274 -19.43 12.80 21.33
CA ASP A 274 -19.07 13.76 20.29
C ASP A 274 -17.54 13.91 20.15
N ILE A 275 -16.79 13.87 21.26
CA ILE A 275 -15.31 13.83 21.24
C ILE A 275 -14.83 12.57 20.52
N LEU A 276 -15.37 11.39 20.82
CA LEU A 276 -14.97 10.13 20.19
C LEU A 276 -15.14 10.18 18.67
N LEU A 277 -16.25 10.73 18.17
CA LEU A 277 -16.53 10.88 16.74
C LEU A 277 -15.64 11.96 16.09
N ASP A 278 -15.51 13.14 16.71
CA ASP A 278 -14.67 14.23 16.20
C ASP A 278 -13.20 13.82 16.08
N ARG A 279 -12.65 13.15 17.10
CA ARG A 279 -11.27 12.66 17.09
C ARG A 279 -11.06 11.58 16.03
N SER A 280 -12.01 10.66 15.86
CA SER A 280 -11.96 9.66 14.78
C SER A 280 -11.97 10.31 13.38
N ASN A 281 -12.76 11.37 13.19
CA ASN A 281 -12.78 12.11 11.93
C ASN A 281 -11.44 12.83 11.67
N LYS A 282 -10.86 13.48 12.69
CA LYS A 282 -9.54 14.12 12.60
C LYS A 282 -8.44 13.12 12.28
N LEU A 283 -8.45 11.95 12.92
CA LEU A 283 -7.53 10.84 12.63
C LEU A 283 -7.68 10.37 11.18
N THR A 284 -8.91 10.20 10.71
CA THR A 284 -9.20 9.81 9.31
C THR A 284 -8.63 10.84 8.34
N THR A 285 -8.86 12.13 8.58
CA THR A 285 -8.32 13.22 7.75
C THR A 285 -6.79 13.23 7.77
N SER A 286 -6.18 13.14 8.96
CA SER A 286 -4.73 13.13 9.14
C SER A 286 -4.08 11.97 8.38
N GLN A 287 -4.55 10.74 8.59
CA GLN A 287 -4.02 9.56 7.92
C GLN A 287 -4.28 9.56 6.42
N THR A 288 -5.37 10.17 5.94
CA THR A 288 -5.63 10.33 4.50
C THR A 288 -4.61 11.29 3.88
N VAL A 289 -4.32 12.42 4.53
CA VAL A 289 -3.32 13.39 4.05
C VAL A 289 -1.92 12.75 3.98
N VAL A 290 -1.52 12.00 5.01
CA VAL A 290 -0.24 11.28 5.02
C VAL A 290 -0.19 10.22 3.91
N ARG A 291 -1.24 9.41 3.75
CA ARG A 291 -1.34 8.41 2.68
C ARG A 291 -1.21 9.04 1.30
N ASP A 292 -1.90 10.15 1.06
CA ASP A 292 -1.90 10.82 -0.23
C ASP A 292 -0.53 11.45 -0.53
N ALA A 293 0.17 11.97 0.49
CA ALA A 293 1.55 12.43 0.39
C ALA A 293 2.52 11.27 0.09
N ASP A 294 2.40 10.14 0.79
CA ASP A 294 3.21 8.94 0.55
C ASP A 294 2.99 8.41 -0.87
N ALA A 295 1.74 8.37 -1.34
CA ALA A 295 1.41 7.98 -2.71
C ALA A 295 1.98 8.95 -3.76
N ALA A 296 1.93 10.26 -3.50
CA ALA A 296 2.52 11.27 -4.39
C ALA A 296 4.04 11.13 -4.49
N ASN A 297 4.72 10.95 -3.35
CA ASN A 297 6.16 10.73 -3.28
C ASN A 297 6.57 9.45 -4.01
N ALA A 298 5.85 8.35 -3.79
CA ALA A 298 6.08 7.09 -4.50
C ALA A 298 5.91 7.24 -6.02
N LYS A 299 4.87 7.94 -6.47
CA LYS A 299 4.65 8.23 -7.90
C LYS A 299 5.78 9.07 -8.49
N GLN A 300 6.26 10.10 -7.78
CA GLN A 300 7.38 10.92 -8.23
C GLN A 300 8.67 10.11 -8.37
N LEU A 301 9.00 9.27 -7.39
CA LEU A 301 10.17 8.40 -7.43
C LEU A 301 10.08 7.37 -8.57
N LEU A 302 8.91 6.76 -8.78
CA LEU A 302 8.68 5.84 -9.89
C LEU A 302 8.80 6.51 -11.26
N LEU A 303 8.27 7.72 -11.40
CA LEU A 303 8.39 8.51 -12.64
C LEU A 303 9.86 8.82 -12.92
N LEU A 304 10.60 9.32 -11.92
CA LEU A 304 12.02 9.62 -12.05
C LEU A 304 12.83 8.37 -12.41
N ALA A 305 12.59 7.24 -11.75
CA ALA A 305 13.26 5.98 -12.04
C ALA A 305 12.95 5.48 -13.46
N THR A 306 11.71 5.65 -13.92
CA THR A 306 11.28 5.26 -15.29
C THR A 306 11.93 6.15 -16.34
N VAL A 307 11.97 7.47 -16.14
CA VAL A 307 12.65 8.41 -17.04
C VAL A 307 14.14 8.08 -17.15
N LEU A 308 14.80 7.81 -16.02
CA LEU A 308 16.20 7.39 -16.02
C LEU A 308 16.39 6.08 -16.77
N ALA A 309 15.54 5.08 -16.55
CA ALA A 309 15.60 3.81 -17.28
C ALA A 309 15.44 3.98 -18.80
N LEU A 310 14.54 4.86 -19.25
CA LEU A 310 14.38 5.17 -20.67
C LEU A 310 15.62 5.86 -21.25
N ILE A 311 16.20 6.82 -20.54
CA ILE A 311 17.44 7.51 -20.97
C ILE A 311 18.58 6.51 -21.08
N PHE A 312 18.77 5.65 -20.08
CA PHE A 312 19.81 4.62 -20.12
C PHE A 312 19.57 3.61 -21.23
N GLY A 313 18.32 3.19 -21.46
CA GLY A 313 17.95 2.32 -22.58
C GLY A 313 18.31 2.93 -23.94
N LEU A 314 18.02 4.22 -24.15
CA LEU A 314 18.39 4.96 -25.36
C LEU A 314 19.91 5.04 -25.53
N VAL A 315 20.64 5.38 -24.48
CA VAL A 315 22.11 5.45 -24.50
C VAL A 315 22.73 4.09 -24.78
N ALA A 316 22.22 3.02 -24.17
CA ALA A 316 22.67 1.65 -24.39
C ALA A 316 22.39 1.20 -25.83
N ALA A 317 21.19 1.44 -26.35
CA ALA A 317 20.83 1.11 -27.73
C ALA A 317 21.73 1.82 -28.74
N TRP A 318 21.99 3.12 -28.51
CA TRP A 318 22.91 3.90 -29.32
C TRP A 318 24.35 3.37 -29.24
N ALA A 319 24.84 3.04 -28.04
CA ALA A 319 26.18 2.50 -27.83
C ALA A 319 26.36 1.12 -28.48
N ILE A 320 25.38 0.21 -28.35
CA ILE A 320 25.38 -1.11 -28.99
C ILE A 320 25.42 -0.96 -30.51
N THR A 321 24.57 -0.10 -31.06
CA THR A 321 24.52 0.15 -32.51
C THR A 321 25.89 0.61 -33.01
N ARG A 322 26.50 1.57 -32.33
CA ARG A 322 27.75 2.16 -32.80
C ARG A 322 28.98 1.30 -32.53
N GLN A 323 29.05 0.62 -31.40
CA GLN A 323 30.24 -0.13 -30.99
C GLN A 323 30.24 -1.59 -31.43
N ILE A 324 29.08 -2.18 -31.69
CA ILE A 324 28.94 -3.59 -32.07
C ILE A 324 28.40 -3.71 -33.49
N ILE A 325 27.20 -3.17 -33.76
CA ILE A 325 26.49 -3.40 -35.04
C ILE A 325 27.26 -2.81 -36.23
N ILE A 326 27.73 -1.56 -36.15
CA ILE A 326 28.45 -0.92 -37.26
C ILE A 326 29.75 -1.67 -37.65
N PRO A 327 30.70 -1.98 -36.73
CA PRO A 327 31.91 -2.72 -37.09
C PRO A 327 31.65 -4.15 -37.55
N LEU A 328 30.60 -4.79 -37.02
CA LEU A 328 30.19 -6.11 -37.48
C LEU A 328 29.72 -6.04 -38.94
N ASN A 329 28.88 -5.05 -39.29
CA ASN A 329 28.46 -4.81 -40.67
C ASN A 329 29.64 -4.47 -41.60
N GLN A 330 30.63 -3.71 -41.14
CA GLN A 330 31.85 -3.45 -41.93
C GLN A 330 32.61 -4.74 -42.23
N THR A 331 32.68 -5.65 -41.26
CA THR A 331 33.36 -6.94 -41.43
C THR A 331 32.59 -7.84 -42.38
N LEU A 332 31.25 -7.86 -42.27
CA LEU A 332 30.36 -8.61 -43.17
C LEU A 332 30.51 -8.15 -44.63
N GLN A 333 30.53 -6.84 -44.88
CA GLN A 333 30.70 -6.29 -46.23
C GLN A 333 32.03 -6.71 -46.87
N VAL A 334 33.10 -6.83 -46.10
CA VAL A 334 34.39 -7.30 -46.64
C VAL A 334 34.36 -8.80 -46.88
N ALA A 335 33.74 -9.58 -46.01
CA ALA A 335 33.54 -11.01 -46.25
C ALA A 335 32.75 -11.28 -47.53
N GLU A 336 31.69 -10.53 -47.79
CA GLU A 336 30.90 -10.62 -49.04
C GLU A 336 31.75 -10.30 -50.28
N ARG A 337 32.62 -9.29 -50.22
CA ARG A 337 33.53 -8.97 -51.33
C ARG A 337 34.58 -10.04 -51.58
N VAL A 338 35.16 -10.60 -50.52
CA VAL A 338 36.07 -11.74 -50.64
C VAL A 338 35.36 -12.92 -51.28
N ALA A 339 34.12 -13.21 -50.87
CA ALA A 339 33.30 -14.27 -51.47
C ALA A 339 32.97 -14.01 -52.95
N SER A 340 32.84 -12.75 -53.37
CA SER A 340 32.68 -12.38 -54.78
C SER A 340 34.00 -12.30 -55.57
N GLY A 341 35.13 -12.68 -54.96
CA GLY A 341 36.46 -12.69 -55.60
C GLY A 341 37.18 -11.33 -55.62
N ASP A 342 36.64 -10.30 -54.98
CA ASP A 342 37.31 -9.00 -54.84
C ASP A 342 38.21 -9.00 -53.59
N LEU A 343 39.49 -9.26 -53.82
CA LEU A 343 40.53 -9.24 -52.78
C LEU A 343 41.28 -7.90 -52.71
N SER A 344 40.77 -6.81 -53.30
CA SER A 344 41.50 -5.53 -53.37
C SER A 344 41.49 -4.72 -52.08
N HIS A 345 40.53 -4.97 -51.18
CA HIS A 345 40.35 -4.18 -49.96
C HIS A 345 41.19 -4.68 -48.79
N ASN A 346 41.71 -3.74 -48.00
CA ASN A 346 42.40 -4.02 -46.75
C ASN A 346 41.57 -3.52 -45.55
N LEU A 347 41.25 -4.42 -44.62
CA LEU A 347 40.70 -4.12 -43.31
C LEU A 347 41.84 -3.71 -42.38
N THR A 348 41.86 -2.45 -41.95
CA THR A 348 42.75 -1.98 -40.88
C THR A 348 41.94 -1.74 -39.62
N SER A 349 42.17 -2.56 -38.59
CA SER A 349 41.49 -2.42 -37.30
C SER A 349 42.48 -2.11 -36.19
N LEU A 350 42.30 -0.92 -35.58
CA LEU A 350 43.03 -0.48 -34.39
C LEU A 350 42.38 -0.96 -33.08
N ARG A 351 41.24 -1.67 -33.15
CA ARG A 351 40.52 -2.16 -31.96
C ARG A 351 41.19 -3.39 -31.37
N GLN A 352 41.19 -3.47 -30.05
CA GLN A 352 41.78 -4.61 -29.32
C GLN A 352 40.74 -5.62 -28.83
N ASP A 353 39.44 -5.36 -29.03
CA ASP A 353 38.34 -6.25 -28.65
C ASP A 353 38.12 -7.39 -29.66
N GLU A 354 37.14 -8.26 -29.39
CA GLU A 354 36.84 -9.43 -30.21
C GLU A 354 36.49 -9.07 -31.67
N LEU A 355 35.85 -7.91 -31.89
CA LEU A 355 35.55 -7.43 -33.24
C LEU A 355 36.82 -6.99 -33.97
N GLY A 356 37.76 -6.35 -33.26
CA GLY A 356 39.08 -6.04 -33.82
C GLY A 356 39.89 -7.30 -34.15
N GLN A 357 39.82 -8.33 -33.30
CA GLN A 357 40.43 -9.63 -33.57
C GLN A 357 39.81 -10.31 -34.80
N LEU A 358 38.48 -10.30 -34.92
CA LEU A 358 37.77 -10.82 -36.09
C LEU A 358 38.17 -10.10 -37.38
N GLN A 359 38.23 -8.75 -37.36
CA GLN A 359 38.65 -7.95 -38.51
C GLN A 359 40.09 -8.26 -38.93
N ARG A 360 41.01 -8.45 -37.98
CA ARG A 360 42.39 -8.85 -38.28
C ARG A 360 42.49 -10.27 -38.85
N ALA A 361 41.74 -11.22 -38.30
CA ALA A 361 41.70 -12.59 -38.81
C ALA A 361 41.16 -12.64 -40.25
N MET A 362 40.10 -11.88 -40.54
CA MET A 362 39.57 -11.71 -41.90
C MET A 362 40.61 -11.10 -42.85
N GLN A 363 41.34 -10.08 -42.41
CA GLN A 363 42.43 -9.50 -43.20
C GLN A 363 43.53 -10.51 -43.52
N SER A 364 43.97 -11.30 -42.54
CA SER A 364 44.98 -12.34 -42.76
C SER A 364 44.51 -13.38 -43.77
N MET A 365 43.23 -13.76 -43.73
CA MET A 365 42.63 -14.66 -44.73
C MET A 365 42.63 -14.03 -46.13
N THR A 366 42.25 -12.75 -46.26
CA THR A 366 42.28 -12.02 -47.54
C THR A 366 43.70 -11.94 -48.12
N VAL A 367 44.72 -11.70 -47.28
CA VAL A 367 46.13 -11.68 -47.72
C VAL A 367 46.56 -13.07 -48.17
N GLY A 368 46.28 -14.13 -47.40
CA GLY A 368 46.62 -15.49 -47.78
C GLY A 368 45.95 -15.93 -49.08
N LEU A 369 44.67 -15.58 -49.29
CA LEU A 369 43.99 -15.82 -50.58
C LEU A 369 44.65 -15.05 -51.73
N ARG A 370 45.07 -13.81 -51.50
CA ARG A 370 45.75 -12.99 -52.53
C ARG A 370 47.11 -13.59 -52.91
N GLU A 371 47.86 -14.07 -51.93
CA GLU A 371 49.13 -14.77 -52.15
C GLU A 371 48.94 -16.09 -52.89
N LEU A 372 47.91 -16.88 -52.54
CA LEU A 372 47.59 -18.12 -53.25
C LEU A 372 47.19 -17.86 -54.71
N ILE A 373 46.33 -16.87 -54.96
CA ILE A 373 45.95 -16.49 -56.34
C ILE A 373 47.16 -15.93 -57.11
N GLY A 374 48.02 -15.14 -56.47
CA GLY A 374 49.27 -14.67 -57.04
C GLY A 374 50.19 -15.83 -57.44
N GLY A 375 50.42 -16.78 -56.54
CA GLY A 375 51.22 -17.97 -56.82
C GLY A 375 50.64 -18.87 -57.91
N ILE A 376 49.30 -18.99 -58.00
CA ILE A 376 48.64 -19.68 -59.11
C ILE A 376 48.87 -18.92 -60.43
N SER A 377 48.76 -17.59 -60.43
CA SER A 377 49.03 -16.76 -61.61
C SER A 377 50.49 -16.88 -62.09
N ASP A 378 51.44 -16.87 -61.16
CA ASP A 378 52.86 -17.07 -61.45
C ASP A 378 53.12 -18.48 -62.00
N GLY A 379 52.50 -19.50 -61.38
CA GLY A 379 52.57 -20.89 -61.86
C GLY A 379 51.96 -21.08 -63.25
N VAL A 380 50.82 -20.46 -63.53
CA VAL A 380 50.19 -20.45 -64.87
C VAL A 380 51.11 -19.75 -65.88
N THR A 381 51.76 -18.65 -65.50
CA THR A 381 52.73 -17.95 -66.37
C THR A 381 53.93 -18.84 -66.67
N GLN A 382 54.47 -19.53 -65.65
CA GLN A 382 55.59 -20.45 -65.83
C GLN A 382 55.20 -21.65 -66.71
N ILE A 383 53.99 -22.20 -66.54
CA ILE A 383 53.46 -23.26 -67.41
C ILE A 383 53.30 -22.75 -68.84
N ALA A 384 52.79 -21.54 -69.05
CA ALA A 384 52.68 -20.94 -70.38
C ALA A 384 54.05 -20.79 -71.05
N SER A 385 55.04 -20.26 -70.34
CA SER A 385 56.42 -20.16 -70.85
C SER A 385 57.05 -21.53 -71.12
N ALA A 386 56.82 -22.52 -70.25
CA ALA A 386 57.29 -23.89 -70.47
C ALA A 386 56.62 -24.54 -71.69
N ALA A 387 55.33 -24.27 -71.93
CA ALA A 387 54.60 -24.73 -73.11
C ALA A 387 55.14 -24.09 -74.40
N GLU A 388 55.49 -22.80 -74.38
CA GLU A 388 56.18 -22.12 -75.49
C GLU A 388 57.55 -22.74 -75.78
N GLN A 389 58.36 -22.97 -74.73
CA GLN A 389 59.64 -23.67 -74.87
C GLN A 389 59.48 -25.09 -75.40
N LEU A 390 58.51 -25.84 -74.90
CA LEU A 390 58.21 -27.19 -75.38
C LEU A 390 57.79 -27.18 -76.86
N SER A 391 56.98 -26.20 -77.26
CA SER A 391 56.60 -26.02 -78.67
C SER A 391 57.84 -25.78 -79.53
N ALA A 392 58.75 -24.90 -79.11
CA ALA A 392 59.99 -24.63 -79.82
C ALA A 392 60.91 -25.87 -79.91
N VAL A 393 61.06 -26.64 -78.82
CA VAL A 393 61.82 -27.89 -78.80
C VAL A 393 61.18 -28.95 -79.70
N THR A 394 59.85 -29.02 -79.75
CA THR A 394 59.12 -29.92 -80.63
C THR A 394 59.36 -29.56 -82.10
N GLU A 395 59.36 -28.27 -82.44
CA GLU A 395 59.69 -27.76 -83.77
C GLU A 395 61.13 -28.11 -84.18
N GLN A 396 62.09 -27.87 -83.28
CA GLN A 396 63.49 -28.23 -83.50
C GLN A 396 63.67 -29.75 -83.64
N THR A 397 62.97 -30.55 -82.84
CA THR A 397 62.99 -32.01 -82.93
C THR A 397 62.42 -32.47 -84.26
N SER A 398 61.31 -31.86 -84.72
CA SER A 398 60.74 -32.16 -86.04
C SER A 398 61.73 -31.87 -87.16
N ALA A 399 62.44 -30.74 -87.09
CA ALA A 399 63.51 -30.39 -88.03
C ALA A 399 64.72 -31.36 -87.94
N GLY A 400 65.10 -31.79 -86.73
CA GLY A 400 66.14 -32.79 -86.49
C GLY A 400 65.78 -34.16 -87.04
N VAL A 401 64.55 -34.63 -86.82
CA VAL A 401 64.00 -35.86 -87.41
C VAL A 401 64.00 -35.77 -88.93
N ASN A 402 63.67 -34.61 -89.50
CA ASN A 402 63.74 -34.41 -90.95
C ASN A 402 65.18 -34.47 -91.48
N SER A 403 66.16 -33.92 -90.74
CA SER A 403 67.57 -34.04 -91.10
C SER A 403 68.09 -35.47 -90.97
N GLN A 404 67.70 -36.19 -89.91
CA GLN A 404 68.02 -37.60 -89.73
C GLN A 404 67.43 -38.46 -90.85
N LYS A 405 66.22 -38.15 -91.32
CA LYS A 405 65.63 -38.78 -92.50
C LYS A 405 66.52 -38.60 -93.73
N VAL A 406 67.02 -37.38 -93.98
CA VAL A 406 67.93 -37.08 -95.11
C VAL A 406 69.26 -37.83 -94.97
N GLU A 407 69.87 -37.87 -93.79
CA GLU A 407 71.07 -38.69 -93.57
C GLU A 407 70.79 -40.17 -93.77
N THR A 408 69.63 -40.67 -93.34
CA THR A 408 69.23 -42.06 -93.55
C THR A 408 69.04 -42.35 -95.05
N ASP A 409 68.50 -41.42 -95.83
CA ASP A 409 68.43 -41.52 -97.29
C ASP A 409 69.82 -41.52 -97.93
N GLN A 410 70.76 -40.72 -97.42
CA GLN A 410 72.16 -40.76 -97.85
C GLN A 410 72.86 -42.08 -97.49
N VAL A 411 72.60 -42.63 -96.29
CA VAL A 411 73.10 -43.95 -95.90
C VAL A 411 72.49 -45.03 -96.80
N ALA A 412 71.20 -44.94 -97.12
CA ALA A 412 70.58 -45.84 -98.09
C ALA A 412 71.21 -45.71 -99.49
N THR A 413 71.59 -44.49 -99.89
CA THR A 413 72.32 -44.23 -101.14
C THR A 413 73.74 -44.80 -101.09
N ALA A 414 74.47 -44.61 -99.99
CA ALA A 414 75.80 -45.16 -99.77
C ALA A 414 75.78 -46.69 -99.66
N MET A 415 74.71 -47.27 -99.11
CA MET A 415 74.46 -48.71 -99.13
C MET A 415 74.21 -49.23 -100.55
N ASN A 416 73.53 -48.47 -101.41
CA ASN A 416 73.41 -48.80 -102.83
C ASN A 416 74.76 -48.71 -103.56
N GLU A 417 75.59 -47.70 -103.29
CA GLU A 417 76.95 -47.64 -103.84
C GLU A 417 77.88 -48.72 -103.28
N MET A 418 77.74 -49.07 -101.99
CA MET A 418 78.43 -50.21 -101.40
C MET A 418 78.00 -51.53 -102.03
N ALA A 419 76.71 -51.71 -102.32
CA ALA A 419 76.23 -52.89 -103.05
C ALA A 419 76.81 -52.94 -104.48
N ALA A 420 76.89 -51.79 -105.16
CA ALA A 420 77.51 -51.69 -106.49
C ALA A 420 79.01 -51.98 -106.47
N THR A 421 79.76 -51.50 -105.47
CA THR A 421 81.19 -51.77 -105.32
C THR A 421 81.47 -53.22 -104.88
N VAL A 422 80.60 -53.85 -104.08
CA VAL A 422 80.67 -55.30 -103.81
C VAL A 422 80.45 -56.10 -105.10
N GLN A 423 79.54 -55.67 -105.98
CA GLN A 423 79.38 -56.23 -107.32
C GLN A 423 80.62 -56.01 -108.21
N GLU A 424 81.31 -54.89 -108.06
CA GLU A 424 82.52 -54.56 -108.81
C GLU A 424 83.76 -55.34 -108.34
N VAL A 425 83.89 -55.56 -107.02
CA VAL A 425 84.94 -56.44 -106.44
C VAL A 425 84.69 -57.90 -106.81
N ALA A 426 83.43 -58.34 -106.85
CA ALA A 426 83.07 -59.68 -107.34
C ALA A 426 83.44 -59.88 -108.82
N ARG A 427 83.47 -58.80 -109.62
CA ARG A 427 83.79 -58.83 -111.06
C ARG A 427 85.29 -58.72 -111.38
N ASN A 428 86.12 -58.25 -110.44
CA ASN A 428 87.59 -58.20 -110.57
C ASN A 428 88.30 -59.45 -110.01
N ALA A 429 87.54 -60.43 -109.50
CA ALA A 429 88.06 -61.68 -108.95
C ALA A 429 87.80 -62.93 -109.84
N GLU A 430 87.27 -62.74 -111.05
CA GLU A 430 87.30 -63.71 -112.17
C GLU A 430 88.50 -63.42 -113.09
#